data_AF-A0A8D5AKF0-F1
#
_entry.id   AF-A0A8D5AKF0-F1
#
_cell.length_a   1.000
_cell.length_b   1.000
_cell.length_c   1.000
_cell.angle_alpha   90.00
_cell.angle_beta   90.00
_cell.angle_gamma   90.00
#
_symmetry.space_group_name_H-M   'P 1'
#
loop_
_entity.id
_entity.type
_entity.pdbx_description
1 polymer ?
#
loop_
_entity_poly.entity_id
_entity_poly.type
_entity_poly.pdbx_seq_one_letter_code
_entity_poly.pdbx_strand_id
1 'polypeptide(L)'
;MRHSISLLALASTALSGCGLPNWTAPPDPAPPTAIQALELPFPPALPYVSAKELECLSPDTFRRLLEREAIYNRYVETLQATIQSSQVKSPASPNPAQ
;
A
#
# COMPACT_ATOMS: atom_id res chain seq x y z
N MET A 1 -14.61 58.05 -22.48
CA MET A 1 -15.51 57.89 -21.32
C MET A 1 -14.70 57.12 -20.27
N ARG A 2 -14.22 57.72 -19.17
CA ARG A 2 -14.97 57.95 -17.90
C ARG A 2 -15.63 56.62 -17.47
N HIS A 3 -15.36 55.95 -16.35
CA HIS A 3 -14.87 56.31 -15.01
C HIS A 3 -14.57 54.99 -14.25
N SER A 4 -13.51 54.96 -13.45
CA SER A 4 -13.55 54.88 -11.97
C SER A 4 -13.75 53.48 -11.35
N ILE A 5 -12.76 53.16 -10.53
CA ILE A 5 -12.69 52.16 -9.46
C ILE A 5 -13.86 52.31 -8.48
N SER A 6 -14.38 51.21 -7.96
CA SER A 6 -14.90 51.16 -6.58
C SER A 6 -14.89 49.73 -6.04
N LEU A 7 -13.91 49.47 -5.18
CA LEU A 7 -13.99 48.46 -4.12
C LEU A 7 -15.18 48.81 -3.22
N LEU A 8 -16.02 47.83 -2.91
CA LEU A 8 -16.95 47.89 -1.79
C LEU A 8 -16.82 46.60 -1.00
N ALA A 9 -15.95 46.66 0.00
CA ALA A 9 -16.02 45.79 1.15
C ALA A 9 -17.33 46.10 1.90
N LEU A 10 -18.19 45.09 2.06
CA LEU A 10 -19.14 45.08 3.17
C LEU A 10 -18.55 44.17 4.25
N ALA A 11 -17.95 44.81 5.25
CA ALA A 11 -17.85 44.26 6.59
C ALA A 11 -19.15 44.61 7.33
N SER A 12 -19.76 43.64 8.01
CA SER A 12 -20.58 43.80 9.23
C SER A 12 -21.05 42.39 9.67
N THR A 13 -20.31 41.70 10.54
CA THR A 13 -20.54 41.63 12.00
C THR A 13 -21.97 41.30 12.42
N ALA A 14 -22.20 40.08 12.89
CA ALA A 14 -23.00 39.82 14.08
C ALA A 14 -22.64 38.45 14.67
N LEU A 15 -22.13 38.49 15.90
CA LEU A 15 -22.03 37.34 16.79
C LEU A 15 -23.41 36.69 16.93
N SER A 16 -23.48 35.39 16.70
CA SER A 16 -24.38 34.54 17.48
C SER A 16 -23.55 33.35 17.96
N GLY A 17 -23.36 33.31 19.27
CA GLY A 17 -22.69 32.20 19.93
C GLY A 17 -23.45 30.91 19.66
N CYS A 18 -22.88 30.06 18.82
CA CYS A 18 -23.06 28.63 18.99
C CYS A 18 -22.02 28.22 20.02
N GLY A 19 -22.45 28.06 21.27
CA GLY A 19 -21.66 27.36 22.27
C GLY A 19 -21.31 25.99 21.69
N LEU A 20 -20.06 25.85 21.23
CA LEU A 20 -19.55 24.57 20.81
C LEU A 20 -19.54 23.67 22.04
N PRO A 21 -20.15 22.47 21.99
CA PRO A 21 -19.93 21.50 23.03
C PRO A 21 -18.42 21.30 23.17
N ASN A 22 -17.93 21.40 24.40
CA ASN A 22 -16.56 21.07 24.73
C ASN A 22 -16.36 19.58 24.47
N TRP A 23 -16.04 19.22 23.23
CA TRP A 23 -15.48 17.93 22.89
C TRP A 23 -14.08 17.94 23.46
N THR A 24 -13.94 17.48 24.71
CA THR A 24 -12.64 17.06 25.23
C THR A 24 -12.07 16.13 24.18
N ALA A 25 -11.02 16.58 23.48
CA ALA A 25 -10.34 15.74 22.50
C ALA A 25 -10.00 14.42 23.20
N PRO A 26 -10.36 13.25 22.63
CA PRO A 26 -9.86 11.99 23.12
C PRO A 26 -8.33 12.10 23.26
N PRO A 27 -7.73 11.51 24.31
CA PRO A 27 -6.27 11.48 24.40
C PRO A 27 -5.71 10.98 23.06
N ASP A 28 -4.67 11.66 22.57
CA ASP A 28 -4.01 11.38 21.29
C ASP A 28 -3.98 9.87 21.02
N PRO A 29 -4.40 9.40 19.84
CA PRO A 29 -4.21 7.99 19.50
C PRO A 29 -2.72 7.71 19.64
N ALA A 30 -2.40 6.65 20.40
CA ALA A 30 -1.03 6.18 20.60
C ALA A 30 -0.26 6.20 19.27
N PRO A 31 1.05 6.54 19.28
CA PRO A 31 1.84 6.59 18.06
C PRO A 31 1.65 5.30 17.28
N PRO A 32 1.45 5.36 15.94
CA PRO A 32 1.16 4.18 15.15
C PRO A 32 2.23 3.14 15.43
N THR A 33 1.78 1.96 15.87
CA THR A 33 2.62 0.79 16.11
C THR A 33 3.56 0.65 14.93
N ALA A 34 4.88 0.63 15.18
CA ALA A 34 5.88 0.56 14.13
C ALA A 34 5.53 -0.57 13.16
N ILE A 35 5.24 -0.20 11.89
CA ILE A 35 4.97 -1.17 10.83
C ILE A 35 6.29 -1.91 10.61
N GLN A 36 6.41 -3.13 11.13
CA GLN A 36 7.52 -4.01 10.76
C GLN A 36 7.36 -4.33 9.28
N ALA A 37 8.31 -3.85 8.47
CA ALA A 37 8.36 -4.18 7.06
C ALA A 37 8.63 -5.68 6.92
N LEU A 38 7.75 -6.37 6.20
CA LEU A 38 7.95 -7.77 5.84
C LEU A 38 9.08 -7.86 4.81
N GLU A 39 10.15 -8.56 5.13
CA GLU A 39 11.23 -8.83 4.17
C GLU A 39 10.71 -9.78 3.09
N LEU A 40 10.79 -9.35 1.83
CA LEU A 40 10.34 -10.12 0.68
C LEU A 40 11.54 -10.71 -0.07
N PRO A 41 11.40 -11.92 -0.63
CA PRO A 41 12.42 -12.49 -1.51
C PRO A 41 12.65 -11.61 -2.75
N PHE A 42 13.87 -11.65 -3.27
CA PHE A 42 14.21 -10.95 -4.52
C PHE A 42 13.54 -11.62 -5.73
N PRO A 43 13.13 -10.84 -6.74
CA PRO A 43 12.56 -11.38 -7.97
C PRO A 43 13.61 -12.21 -8.73
N PRO A 44 13.24 -13.38 -9.28
CA PRO A 44 14.17 -14.22 -10.02
C PRO A 44 14.48 -13.62 -11.39
N ALA A 45 15.65 -13.95 -11.93
CA ALA A 45 15.95 -13.72 -13.33
C ALA A 45 15.08 -14.64 -14.20
N LEU A 46 14.41 -14.08 -15.20
CA LEU A 46 13.56 -14.83 -16.13
C LEU A 46 14.28 -14.99 -17.47
N PRO A 47 14.19 -16.16 -18.13
CA PRO A 47 14.75 -16.33 -19.46
C PRO A 47 14.04 -15.37 -20.43
N TYR A 48 14.85 -14.62 -21.17
CA TYR A 48 14.36 -13.68 -22.16
C TYR A 48 13.90 -14.42 -23.43
N VAL A 49 12.75 -13.99 -23.96
CA VAL A 49 12.21 -14.42 -25.26
C VAL A 49 11.75 -13.17 -25.99
N SER A 50 12.33 -12.91 -27.15
CA SER A 50 12.00 -11.75 -27.97
C SER A 50 10.68 -11.92 -28.72
N ALA A 51 10.07 -10.80 -29.14
CA ALA A 51 8.87 -10.84 -29.98
C ALA A 51 9.08 -11.63 -31.29
N LYS A 52 10.24 -11.49 -31.92
CA LYS A 52 10.60 -12.20 -33.15
C LYS A 52 10.62 -13.72 -32.94
N GLU A 53 11.08 -14.20 -31.79
CA GLU A 53 11.07 -15.64 -31.46
C GLU A 53 9.65 -16.19 -31.23
N LEU A 54 8.68 -15.32 -30.92
CA LEU A 54 7.28 -15.69 -30.75
C LEU A 54 6.52 -15.75 -32.08
N GLU A 55 6.99 -15.08 -33.13
CA GLU A 55 6.37 -15.11 -34.47
C GLU A 55 6.39 -16.52 -35.08
N CYS A 56 7.44 -17.29 -34.82
CA CYS A 56 7.55 -18.69 -35.21
C CYS A 56 8.06 -19.49 -34.02
N LEU A 57 7.11 -20.08 -33.28
CA LEU A 57 7.37 -20.73 -32.01
C LEU A 57 8.18 -22.02 -32.19
N SER A 58 9.50 -21.89 -32.15
CA SER A 58 10.40 -23.06 -32.18
C SER A 58 10.26 -23.90 -30.91
N PRO A 59 10.57 -25.20 -30.97
CA PRO A 59 10.59 -26.05 -29.78
C PRO A 59 11.47 -25.50 -28.63
N ASP A 60 12.60 -24.88 -28.96
CA ASP A 60 13.51 -24.26 -27.99
C ASP A 60 12.91 -22.99 -27.36
N THR A 61 12.23 -22.16 -28.15
CA THR A 61 11.49 -21.00 -27.63
C THR A 61 10.37 -21.45 -26.70
N PHE A 62 9.60 -22.47 -27.09
CA PHE A 62 8.55 -23.03 -26.26
C PHE A 62 9.09 -23.57 -24.93
N ARG A 63 10.20 -24.30 -24.95
CA ARG A 63 10.88 -24.77 -23.72
C ARG A 63 11.26 -23.62 -22.78
N ARG A 64 11.83 -22.53 -23.31
CA ARG A 64 12.20 -21.35 -22.51
C ARG A 64 10.97 -20.68 -21.89
N LEU A 65 9.83 -20.68 -22.58
CA LEU A 65 8.57 -20.17 -22.01
C LEU A 65 8.07 -21.03 -20.85
N LEU A 66 8.13 -22.36 -20.99
CA LEU A 66 7.78 -23.27 -19.90
C LEU A 66 8.71 -23.12 -18.68
N GLU A 67 10.01 -22.97 -18.93
CA GLU A 67 10.99 -22.69 -17.88
C GLU A 67 10.70 -21.35 -17.19
N ARG A 68 10.38 -20.31 -17.96
CA ARG A 68 9.97 -19.01 -17.43
C ARG A 68 8.76 -19.13 -16.50
N GLU A 69 7.75 -19.86 -16.93
CA GLU A 69 6.52 -20.09 -16.15
C GLU A 69 6.81 -20.86 -14.85
N ALA A 70 7.61 -21.92 -14.92
CA ALA A 70 8.00 -22.69 -13.74
C ALA A 70 8.75 -21.84 -12.71
N ILE A 71 9.69 -21.01 -13.15
CA ILE A 71 10.44 -20.08 -12.27
C ILE A 71 9.48 -19.10 -11.60
N TYR A 72 8.56 -18.52 -12.38
CA TYR A 72 7.61 -17.55 -11.88
C TYR A 72 6.66 -18.16 -10.83
N ASN A 73 6.10 -19.35 -11.10
CA ASN A 73 5.18 -20.02 -10.19
C ASN A 73 5.85 -20.36 -8.86
N ARG A 74 7.09 -20.87 -8.88
CA ARG A 74 7.87 -21.11 -7.65
C ARG A 74 8.09 -19.82 -6.84
N TYR A 75 8.35 -18.70 -7.50
CA TYR A 75 8.52 -17.43 -6.82
C TYR A 75 7.22 -16.96 -6.15
N VAL A 76 6.07 -17.12 -6.83
CA VAL A 76 4.75 -16.83 -6.26
C VAL A 76 4.48 -17.70 -5.03
N GLU A 77 4.76 -19.01 -5.09
CA GLU A 77 4.62 -19.91 -3.94
C GLU A 77 5.50 -19.46 -2.76
N THR A 78 6.72 -19.02 -3.04
CA THR A 78 7.64 -18.51 -2.02
C THR A 78 7.07 -17.25 -1.35
N LEU A 79 6.58 -16.29 -2.15
CA LEU A 79 5.93 -15.08 -1.62
C LEU A 79 4.72 -15.42 -0.75
N GLN A 80 3.88 -16.35 -1.19
CA GLN A 80 2.72 -16.79 -0.42
C GLN A 80 3.14 -17.40 0.92
N ALA A 81 4.17 -18.25 0.93
CA ALA A 81 4.69 -18.85 2.16
C ALA A 81 5.24 -17.77 3.11
N THR A 82 6.01 -16.80 2.62
CA THR A 82 6.52 -15.67 3.40
C THR A 82 5.37 -14.89 4.05
N ILE A 83 4.36 -14.51 3.25
CA ILE A 83 3.20 -13.77 3.74
C ILE A 83 2.43 -14.58 4.79
N GLN A 84 2.12 -15.85 4.53
CA GLN A 84 1.40 -16.70 5.47
C GLN A 84 2.16 -16.89 6.79
N SER A 85 3.48 -17.07 6.73
CA SER A 85 4.32 -17.18 7.93
C SER A 85 4.29 -15.91 8.79
N SER A 86 4.22 -14.73 8.16
CA SER A 86 4.12 -13.45 8.87
C SER A 86 2.76 -13.20 9.51
N GLN A 87 1.71 -13.90 9.07
CA GLN A 87 0.34 -13.77 9.58
C GLN A 87 0.02 -14.72 10.73
N VAL A 88 0.95 -15.59 11.14
CA VAL A 88 0.79 -16.41 12.36
C VAL A 88 0.79 -15.47 13.55
N LYS A 89 -0.42 -15.08 13.98
CA LYS A 89 -0.72 -14.32 15.17
C LYS A 89 0.06 -14.91 16.34
N SER A 90 1.02 -14.14 16.88
CA SER A 90 1.67 -14.46 18.15
C SER A 90 0.57 -14.76 19.17
N PRO A 91 0.52 -15.97 19.77
CA PRO A 91 -0.48 -16.26 20.78
C PRO A 91 -0.32 -15.22 21.88
N ALA A 92 -1.43 -14.53 22.20
CA ALA A 92 -1.48 -13.64 23.35
C ALA A 92 -0.96 -14.42 24.55
N SER A 93 0.13 -13.92 25.14
CA SER A 93 0.72 -14.46 26.36
C SER A 93 -0.40 -14.64 27.39
N PRO A 94 -0.63 -15.86 27.92
CA PRO A 94 -1.55 -16.04 29.02
C PRO A 94 -0.92 -15.34 30.22
N ASN A 95 -1.48 -14.19 30.57
CA ASN A 95 -1.14 -13.49 31.80
C ASN A 95 -1.36 -14.46 32.99
N PRO A 96 -0.33 -14.79 33.80
CA PRO A 96 -0.54 -15.54 35.02
C PRO A 96 -1.11 -14.57 36.06
N ALA A 97 -2.44 -14.44 36.10
CA ALA A 97 -3.10 -13.82 37.23
C ALA A 97 -3.08 -14.80 38.41
N GLN A 98 -2.44 -14.34 39.47
CA GLN A 98 -2.36 -14.90 40.81
C GLN A 98 -3.74 -15.05 41.47
#